data_AF-A0A5K0VGS9-F1
#
_entry.id   AF-A0A5K0VGS9-F1
#
_cell.length_a   1.000
_cell.length_b   1.000
_cell.length_c   1.000
_cell.angle_alpha   90.00
_cell.angle_beta   90.00
_cell.angle_gamma   90.00
#
_symmetry.space_group_name_H-M   'P 1'
#
loop_
_entity.id
_entity.type
_entity.pdbx_description
1 polymer ?
#
loop_
_entity_poly.entity_id
_entity_poly.type
_entity_poly.pdbx_seq_one_letter_code
_entity_poly.pdbx_strand_id
1 'polypeptide(L)'
;PISRSAVNFNAGCKTAASNIVMATVIMVTLLLLTPLFYYTPLVVLSAIITTAMIGLIDYESFIHLWKVDKADFVVCVVAFLGVVFWNVEIGLIIA
;
A
#
# COMPACT_ATOMS: atom_id res chain seq x y z
N PRO A 1 1.85 -3.37 0.81
CA PRO A 1 2.49 -4.42 1.65
C PRO A 1 2.31 -4.25 3.19
N ILE A 2 1.77 -3.13 3.69
CA ILE A 2 1.35 -3.00 5.10
C ILE A 2 0.16 -3.92 5.41
N SER A 3 -0.78 -4.05 4.46
CA SER A 3 -1.96 -4.90 4.60
C SER A 3 -1.59 -6.36 4.91
N ARG A 4 -0.69 -7.00 4.16
CA ARG A 4 -0.30 -8.41 4.37
C ARG A 4 0.36 -8.66 5.74
N SER A 5 1.24 -7.76 6.18
CA SER A 5 1.87 -7.86 7.50
C SER A 5 0.88 -7.61 8.64
N ALA A 6 -0.07 -6.68 8.47
CA ALA A 6 -1.11 -6.39 9.44
C ALA A 6 -2.08 -7.57 9.63
N VAL A 7 -2.50 -8.25 8.56
CA VAL A 7 -3.32 -9.47 8.69
C VAL A 7 -2.54 -10.63 9.29
N ASN A 8 -1.26 -10.80 8.92
CA ASN A 8 -0.43 -11.87 9.50
C ASN A 8 -0.16 -11.65 11.00
N PHE A 9 -0.08 -10.38 11.43
CA PHE A 9 0.03 -9.99 12.84
C PHE A 9 -1.29 -10.16 13.59
N ASN A 10 -2.42 -9.78 12.97
CA ASN A 10 -3.76 -9.91 13.56
C ASN A 10 -4.26 -11.37 13.61
N ALA A 11 -3.75 -12.25 12.74
CA ALA A 11 -3.97 -13.69 12.77
C ALA A 11 -3.14 -14.45 13.83
N GLY A 12 -2.35 -13.74 14.65
CA GLY A 12 -1.60 -14.32 15.78
C GLY A 12 -0.38 -15.15 15.38
N CYS A 13 0.09 -15.06 14.13
CA CYS A 13 1.17 -15.90 13.62
C CYS A 13 2.55 -15.32 13.96
N LYS A 14 3.30 -16.02 14.83
CA LYS A 14 4.65 -15.66 15.32
C LYS A 14 5.83 -16.31 14.57
N THR A 15 5.59 -17.15 13.56
CA THR A 15 6.64 -17.98 12.94
C THR A 15 6.71 -17.88 11.43
N ALA A 16 7.92 -18.09 10.86
CA ALA A 16 8.20 -18.09 9.42
C ALA A 16 7.39 -19.13 8.62
N ALA A 17 6.79 -20.11 9.30
CA ALA A 17 5.87 -21.09 8.73
C ALA A 17 4.63 -20.44 8.07
N SER A 18 4.13 -19.31 8.61
CA SER A 18 2.98 -18.61 8.00
C SER A 18 3.30 -18.09 6.60
N ASN A 19 4.52 -17.59 6.40
CA ASN A 19 4.97 -17.10 5.10
C ASN A 19 5.10 -18.25 4.08
N ILE A 20 5.51 -19.43 4.54
CA ILE A 20 5.61 -20.64 3.70
C ILE A 20 4.21 -21.12 3.29
N VAL A 21 3.26 -21.18 4.21
CA VAL A 21 1.87 -21.58 3.91
C VAL A 21 1.24 -20.57 2.94
N MET A 22 1.43 -19.27 3.18
CA MET A 22 0.92 -18.22 2.29
C MET A 22 1.51 -18.34 0.88
N ALA A 23 2.84 -18.53 0.76
CA ALA A 23 3.50 -18.72 -0.53
C ALA A 23 3.03 -19.99 -1.26
N THR A 24 2.86 -21.09 -0.52
CA THR A 24 2.37 -22.36 -1.08
C THR A 24 0.94 -22.24 -1.58
N VAL A 25 0.05 -21.58 -0.83
CA VAL A 25 -1.32 -21.32 -1.25
C VAL A 25 -1.36 -20.42 -2.49
N ILE A 26 -0.56 -19.36 -2.53
CA ILE A 26 -0.45 -18.49 -3.72
C ILE A 26 0.03 -19.30 -4.93
N MET A 27 1.08 -20.12 -4.78
CA MET A 27 1.59 -21.00 -5.84
C MET A 27 0.50 -21.93 -6.39
N VAL A 28 -0.27 -22.59 -5.52
CA VAL A 28 -1.37 -23.48 -5.90
C VAL A 28 -2.50 -22.72 -6.58
N THR A 29 -2.88 -21.53 -6.09
CA THR A 29 -3.89 -20.69 -6.74
C THR A 29 -3.44 -20.19 -8.11
N LEU A 30 -2.17 -19.86 -8.30
CA LEU A 30 -1.67 -19.44 -9.60
C LEU A 30 -1.62 -20.59 -10.61
N LEU A 31 -1.38 -21.83 -10.18
CA LEU A 31 -1.35 -23.01 -11.05
C LEU A 31 -2.75 -23.56 -11.41
N LEU A 32 -3.70 -23.52 -10.46
CA LEU A 32 -5.07 -24.01 -10.69
C LEU A 32 -6.00 -22.93 -11.26
N LEU A 33 -5.78 -21.66 -10.90
CA LEU A 33 -6.65 -20.52 -11.23
C LEU A 33 -6.04 -19.59 -12.30
N THR A 34 -4.90 -19.96 -12.91
CA THR A 34 -4.30 -19.25 -14.07
C THR A 34 -5.30 -18.88 -15.17
N PRO A 35 -6.24 -19.77 -15.60
CA PRO A 35 -7.22 -19.40 -16.63
C PRO A 35 -8.22 -18.35 -16.16
N LEU A 36 -8.48 -18.26 -14.85
CA LEU A 36 -9.38 -17.27 -14.25
C LEU A 36 -8.70 -15.89 -14.11
N PHE A 37 -7.39 -15.87 -13.83
CA PHE A 37 -6.60 -14.64 -13.75
C PHE A 37 -6.36 -13.97 -15.10
N TYR A 38 -6.38 -14.73 -16.21
CA TYR A 38 -6.29 -14.16 -17.55
C TYR A 38 -7.46 -13.23 -17.89
N TYR A 39 -8.66 -13.56 -17.38
CA TYR A 39 -9.87 -12.74 -17.55
C TYR A 39 -10.12 -11.76 -16.42
N THR A 40 -9.24 -11.68 -15.42
CA THR A 40 -9.43 -10.70 -14.35
C THR A 40 -9.34 -9.31 -14.96
N PRO A 41 -10.47 -8.58 -15.06
CA PRO A 41 -10.48 -7.33 -15.78
C PRO A 41 -9.60 -6.35 -15.01
N LEU A 42 -8.88 -5.49 -15.73
CA LEU A 42 -8.10 -4.38 -15.16
C LEU A 42 -8.91 -3.58 -14.12
N VAL A 43 -10.24 -3.58 -14.27
CA VAL A 43 -11.22 -3.02 -13.33
C VAL A 43 -11.09 -3.58 -11.91
N VAL A 44 -10.95 -4.90 -11.74
CA VAL A 44 -10.82 -5.52 -10.41
C VAL A 44 -9.48 -5.15 -9.79
N LEU A 45 -8.41 -5.16 -10.58
CA LEU A 45 -7.09 -4.77 -10.09
C LEU A 45 -7.06 -3.29 -9.66
N SER A 46 -7.68 -2.41 -10.46
CA SER A 46 -7.83 -1.00 -10.11
C SER A 46 -8.64 -0.81 -8.83
N ALA A 47 -9.77 -1.51 -8.66
CA ALA A 47 -10.59 -1.41 -7.45
C ALA A 47 -9.81 -1.84 -6.19
N ILE A 48 -9.02 -2.91 -6.26
CA ILE A 48 -8.17 -3.38 -5.16
C ILE A 48 -7.08 -2.35 -4.83
N ILE A 49 -6.44 -1.75 -5.83
CA ILE A 49 -5.41 -0.73 -5.61
C ILE A 49 -6.03 0.53 -4.98
N THR A 50 -7.15 1.03 -5.52
CA THR A 50 -7.82 2.23 -5.01
C THR A 50 -8.27 2.07 -3.56
N THR A 51 -8.88 0.93 -3.22
CA THR A 51 -9.28 0.63 -1.83
C THR A 51 -8.08 0.54 -0.89
N ALA A 52 -6.96 -0.04 -1.34
CA ALA A 52 -5.72 -0.08 -0.56
C ALA A 52 -5.10 1.31 -0.35
N MET A 53 -5.17 2.20 -1.36
CA MET A 53 -4.66 3.58 -1.25
C MET A 53 -5.50 4.42 -0.29
N ILE A 54 -6.83 4.31 -0.37
CA ILE A 54 -7.74 5.02 0.54
C ILE A 54 -7.49 4.61 1.99
N GLY A 55 -7.23 3.32 2.24
CA GLY A 55 -6.89 2.83 3.59
C GLY A 55 -5.51 3.22 4.10
N LEU A 56 -4.64 3.76 3.23
CA LEU A 56 -3.30 4.23 3.62
C LEU A 56 -3.28 5.74 3.89
N ILE A 57 -4.24 6.50 3.35
CA ILE A 57 -4.33 7.95 3.57
C ILE A 57 -4.86 8.20 4.98
N ASP A 58 -3.96 8.62 5.87
CA ASP A 58 -4.27 9.01 7.23
C ASP A 58 -4.68 10.50 7.27
N TYR A 59 -5.97 10.74 7.06
CA TYR A 59 -6.54 12.09 7.03
C TYR A 59 -6.39 12.84 8.37
N GLU A 60 -6.34 12.11 9.49
CA GLU A 60 -6.24 12.69 10.83
C GLU A 60 -4.85 13.34 11.03
N SER A 61 -3.79 12.65 10.58
CA SER A 61 -2.42 13.17 10.60
C SER A 61 -2.27 14.44 9.75
N PHE A 62 -2.96 14.53 8.61
CA PHE A 62 -2.89 15.70 7.72
C PHE A 62 -3.51 16.96 8.37
N ILE A 63 -4.62 16.79 9.10
CA ILE A 63 -5.28 17.88 9.84
C ILE A 63 -4.44 18.29 11.05
N HIS A 64 -3.79 17.33 11.71
CA HIS A 64 -2.91 17.61 12.85
C HIS A 64 -1.67 18.41 12.43
N LEU A 65 -1.02 18.03 11.31
CA LEU A 65 0.12 18.77 10.75
C LEU A 65 -0.24 20.22 10.44
N TRP A 66 -1.38 20.49 9.81
CA TRP A 66 -1.81 21.86 9.50
C TRP A 66 -1.99 22.70 10.78
N LYS A 67 -2.49 22.13 11.87
CA LYS A 67 -2.74 22.87 13.11
C LYS A 67 -1.49 23.12 13.94
N VAL A 68 -0.49 22.24 13.88
CA VAL A 68 0.69 22.27 14.76
C VAL A 68 1.85 23.04 14.13
N ASP A 69 2.23 22.73 12.88
CA ASP A 69 3.39 23.36 12.26
C ASP A 69 3.21 23.57 10.74
N LYS A 70 3.17 24.85 10.33
CA LYS A 70 2.97 25.21 8.91
C LYS A 70 4.18 24.86 8.04
N ALA A 71 5.38 24.71 8.61
CA ALA A 71 6.57 24.35 7.84
C ALA A 71 6.52 22.87 7.44
N ASP A 72 6.16 21.98 8.36
CA ASP A 72 5.97 20.55 8.07
C ASP A 72 4.85 20.31 7.05
N PHE A 73 3.78 21.11 7.09
CA PHE A 73 2.73 21.04 6.07
C PHE A 73 3.26 21.38 4.66
N VAL A 74 4.09 22.43 4.54
CA VAL A 74 4.69 22.81 3.25
C VAL A 74 5.63 21.73 2.76
N VAL A 75 6.46 21.14 3.63
CA VAL A 75 7.33 20.01 3.31
C VAL A 75 6.52 18.82 2.78
N CYS A 76 5.44 18.42 3.47
CA CYS A 76 4.57 17.34 2.99
C CYS A 76 3.92 17.65 1.62
N VAL A 77 3.48 18.88 1.39
CA VAL A 77 2.87 19.29 0.12
C VAL A 77 3.89 19.29 -1.01
N VAL A 78 5.09 19.80 -0.75
CA VAL A 78 6.20 19.82 -1.73
C VAL A 78 6.67 18.40 -2.04
N ALA A 79 6.80 17.53 -1.02
CA ALA A 79 7.09 16.12 -1.19
C ALA A 79 6.04 15.44 -2.08
N PHE A 80 4.76 15.64 -1.76
CA PHE A 80 3.64 15.05 -2.50
C PHE A 80 3.64 15.50 -3.97
N LEU A 81 3.78 16.80 -4.21
CA LEU A 81 3.87 17.35 -5.57
C LEU A 81 5.11 16.80 -6.29
N GLY A 82 6.27 16.75 -5.63
CA GLY A 82 7.50 16.21 -6.18
C GLY A 82 7.38 14.75 -6.61
N VAL A 83 6.74 13.90 -5.79
CA VAL A 83 6.49 12.51 -6.13
C VAL A 83 5.52 12.37 -7.32
N VAL A 84 4.44 13.16 -7.34
CA VAL A 84 3.42 13.11 -8.41
C VAL A 84 3.97 13.55 -9.76
N PHE A 85 4.82 14.59 -9.81
CA PHE A 85 5.34 15.13 -11.07
C PHE A 85 6.64 14.47 -11.55
N TRP A 86 7.51 14.03 -10.63
CA TRP A 86 8.88 13.65 -10.98
C TRP A 86 9.31 12.22 -10.62
N ASN A 87 8.53 11.48 -9.81
CA ASN A 87 8.83 10.19 -9.16
C ASN A 87 9.25 10.29 -7.68
N VAL A 88 9.09 9.16 -6.97
CA VAL A 88 9.29 9.01 -5.53
C VAL A 88 10.69 9.43 -5.07
N GLU A 89 11.74 9.08 -5.81
CA GLU A 89 13.13 9.45 -5.46
C GLU A 89 13.34 10.95 -5.42
N ILE A 90 12.88 11.67 -6.44
CA ILE A 90 13.08 13.12 -6.54
C ILE A 90 12.18 13.85 -5.54
N GLY A 91 10.95 13.38 -5.34
CA GLY A 91 10.06 13.95 -4.34
C GLY A 91 10.60 13.88 -2.91
N LEU A 92 11.36 12.83 -2.57
CA LEU A 92 11.98 12.68 -1.25
C LEU A 92 13.19 13.61 -1.05
N ILE A 93 13.92 13.95 -2.11
CA ILE A 93 15.09 14.82 -2.04
C ILE A 93 14.69 16.30 -1.87
N ILE A 94 13.53 16.67 -2.40
CA ILE A 94 13.03 18.06 -2.39
C ILE A 94 12.22 18.35 -1.11
N ALA A 95 11.63 17.30 -0.51
CA ALA A 95 10.96 17.35 0.79
C ALA A 95 11.94 17.73 1.91
#